data_AF-A0A135HQJ3-F1
#
_entry.id   AF-A0A135HQJ3-F1
#
_cell.length_a   1.000
_cell.length_b   1.000
_cell.length_c   1.000
_cell.angle_alpha   90.00
_cell.angle_beta   90.00
_cell.angle_gamma   90.00
#
_symmetry.space_group_name_H-M   'P 1'
#
loop_
_entity.id
_entity.type
_entity.pdbx_description
1 polymer ?
#
loop_
_entity_poly.entity_id
_entity_poly.type
_entity_poly.pdbx_seq_one_letter_code
_entity_poly.pdbx_strand_id
1 'polypeptide(L)'
;MARRSIWRGYGYAWVTLAFFVLTIVGHWMFGWFAFVNEQRSHGEAATFGPYAVEMMRDTLENWQSEFLQLLWQVGGLAFLLFLGSPQSKEGNDRLEAKVDELLRHLDQERGEAIIHEIDDRYSGRHTDEPHAHL
;
A
#
# COMPACT_ATOMS: atom_id res chain seq x y z
N MET A 1 -10.94 -20.61 20.16
CA MET A 1 -10.43 -19.77 19.05
C MET A 1 -9.36 -20.57 18.31
N ALA A 2 -9.59 -20.96 17.06
CA ALA A 2 -8.59 -21.67 16.27
C ALA A 2 -7.41 -20.73 15.97
N ARG A 3 -6.19 -21.12 16.37
CA ARG A 3 -4.97 -20.36 16.09
C ARG A 3 -4.80 -20.30 14.56
N ARG A 4 -5.08 -19.16 13.93
CA ARG A 4 -4.77 -18.96 12.50
C ARG A 4 -3.27 -19.17 12.33
N SER A 5 -2.89 -20.20 11.58
CA SER A 5 -1.50 -20.48 11.27
C SER A 5 -0.89 -19.27 10.57
N ILE A 6 0.24 -18.77 11.09
CA ILE A 6 0.99 -17.62 10.52
C ILE A 6 1.30 -17.88 9.04
N TRP A 7 1.53 -19.14 8.66
CA TRP A 7 1.74 -19.57 7.28
C TRP A 7 0.53 -19.37 6.37
N ARG A 8 -0.69 -19.56 6.88
CA ARG A 8 -1.94 -19.33 6.12
C ARG A 8 -2.39 -17.87 6.18
N GLY A 9 -2.08 -17.15 7.26
CA GLY A 9 -2.42 -15.73 7.40
C GLY A 9 -1.57 -14.81 6.53
N TYR A 10 -0.31 -15.19 6.27
CA TYR A 10 0.68 -14.36 5.56
C TYR A 10 1.21 -15.01 4.27
N GLY A 11 0.43 -15.87 3.62
CA GLY A 11 0.87 -16.58 2.41
C GLY A 11 1.42 -15.66 1.31
N TYR A 12 0.77 -14.51 1.08
CA TYR A 12 1.24 -13.50 0.13
C TYR A 12 2.63 -12.97 0.50
N ALA A 13 2.86 -12.63 1.78
CA ALA A 13 4.16 -12.12 2.23
C ALA A 13 5.28 -13.16 2.04
N TRP A 14 5.01 -14.44 2.29
CA TRP A 14 5.99 -15.52 2.09
C TRP A 14 6.33 -15.74 0.62
N VAL A 15 5.34 -15.72 -0.27
CA VAL A 15 5.56 -15.85 -1.72
C VAL A 15 6.37 -14.66 -2.24
N THR A 16 6.01 -13.44 -1.83
CA THR A 16 6.75 -12.23 -2.21
C THR A 16 8.18 -12.26 -1.67
N LEU A 17 8.39 -12.68 -0.42
CA LEU A 17 9.73 -12.83 0.16
C LEU A 17 10.55 -13.87 -0.62
N ALA A 18 9.94 -14.98 -1.01
CA ALA A 18 10.63 -16.00 -1.81
C ALA A 18 11.07 -15.45 -3.17
N PHE A 19 10.19 -14.71 -3.87
CA PHE A 19 10.57 -14.04 -5.12
C PHE A 19 11.68 -13.01 -4.90
N PHE A 20 11.58 -12.20 -3.85
CA PHE A 20 12.61 -11.21 -3.50
C PHE A 20 13.98 -11.86 -3.24
N VAL A 21 14.02 -12.94 -2.46
CA VAL A 21 15.26 -13.67 -2.19
C VAL A 21 15.82 -14.30 -3.46
N LEU A 22 14.96 -14.87 -4.30
CA LEU A 22 15.39 -15.46 -5.57
C LEU A 22 15.99 -14.41 -6.51
N THR A 23 15.35 -13.24 -6.63
CA THR A 23 15.83 -12.17 -7.50
C THR A 23 17.09 -11.51 -6.97
N ILE A 24 17.21 -11.24 -5.66
CA ILE A 24 18.42 -10.63 -5.10
C ILE A 24 19.62 -11.57 -5.18
N VAL A 25 19.43 -12.87 -4.93
CA VAL A 25 20.49 -13.87 -5.12
C VAL A 25 20.88 -13.95 -6.59
N GLY A 26 19.91 -13.96 -7.51
CA GLY A 26 20.17 -13.91 -8.94
C GLY A 26 20.97 -12.68 -9.34
N HIS A 27 20.58 -11.49 -8.87
CA HIS A 27 21.26 -10.22 -9.14
C HIS A 27 22.74 -10.27 -8.74
N TRP A 28 23.04 -10.73 -7.53
CA TRP A 28 24.43 -10.90 -7.07
C TRP A 28 25.14 -11.99 -7.88
N MET A 29 24.53 -13.16 -8.08
CA MET A 29 25.15 -14.24 -8.86
C MET A 29 25.54 -13.82 -10.28
N PHE A 30 24.66 -13.12 -11.00
CA PHE A 30 24.96 -12.61 -12.34
C PHE A 30 25.94 -11.43 -12.30
N GLY A 31 25.88 -10.59 -11.28
CA GLY A 31 26.87 -9.55 -11.01
C GLY A 31 28.27 -10.13 -10.84
N TRP A 32 28.43 -11.27 -10.17
CA TRP A 32 29.72 -11.94 -10.03
C TRP A 32 30.29 -12.37 -11.39
N PHE A 33 29.45 -12.93 -12.28
CA PHE A 33 29.91 -13.30 -13.61
C PHE A 33 30.34 -12.08 -14.44
N ALA A 34 29.62 -10.96 -14.33
CA ALA A 34 29.97 -9.72 -14.99
C ALA A 34 31.30 -9.16 -14.45
N PHE A 35 31.43 -9.07 -13.13
CA PHE A 35 32.63 -8.60 -12.44
C PHE A 35 33.87 -9.43 -12.78
N VAL A 36 33.75 -10.77 -12.76
CA VAL A 36 34.86 -11.66 -13.13
C VAL A 36 35.28 -11.43 -14.58
N ASN A 37 34.33 -11.22 -15.50
CA ASN A 37 34.63 -10.98 -16.90
C ASN A 37 35.36 -9.64 -17.10
N GLU A 38 34.93 -8.60 -16.38
CA GLU A 38 35.57 -7.29 -16.39
C GLU A 38 37.00 -7.34 -15.84
N GLN A 39 37.19 -7.93 -14.67
CA GLN A 39 38.53 -8.10 -14.07
C GLN A 39 39.47 -8.88 -14.99
N ARG A 40 38.97 -9.93 -15.65
CA ARG A 40 39.75 -10.68 -16.64
C ARG A 40 40.16 -9.83 -17.83
N SER A 41 39.29 -8.92 -18.29
CA SER A 41 39.60 -8.02 -19.40
C SER A 41 40.68 -7.00 -19.04
N HIS A 42 40.77 -6.62 -17.77
CA HIS A 42 41.81 -5.75 -17.21
C HIS A 42 43.08 -6.51 -16.79
N GLY A 43 43.12 -7.85 -16.89
CA GLY A 43 44.24 -8.67 -16.45
C GLY A 43 44.37 -8.76 -14.92
N GLU A 44 43.30 -8.44 -14.19
CA GLU A 44 43.26 -8.45 -12.74
C GLU A 44 42.64 -9.74 -12.18
N ALA A 45 43.01 -10.08 -10.93
CA ALA A 45 42.38 -11.18 -10.22
C ALA A 45 41.02 -10.74 -9.65
N ALA A 46 39.97 -11.51 -9.93
CA ALA A 46 38.67 -11.28 -9.32
C ALA A 46 38.72 -11.66 -7.83
N THR A 47 38.48 -10.69 -6.95
CA THR A 47 38.42 -10.90 -5.50
C THR A 47 37.05 -10.50 -4.97
N PHE A 48 36.57 -11.19 -3.92
CA PHE A 48 35.22 -11.00 -3.41
C PHE A 48 35.01 -9.63 -2.74
N GLY A 49 36.06 -9.03 -2.17
CA GLY A 49 35.95 -7.75 -1.45
C GLY A 49 35.45 -6.60 -2.34
N PRO A 50 36.16 -6.24 -3.42
CA PRO A 50 35.72 -5.20 -4.35
C PRO A 50 34.35 -5.48 -4.98
N TYR A 51 34.12 -6.74 -5.36
CA TYR A 51 32.82 -7.19 -5.86
C TYR A 51 31.68 -6.93 -4.87
N ALA A 52 31.87 -7.25 -3.59
CA ALA A 52 30.83 -7.05 -2.58
C ALA A 52 30.53 -5.57 -2.35
N VAL A 53 31.53 -4.69 -2.45
CA VAL A 53 31.34 -3.24 -2.36
C VAL A 53 30.54 -2.74 -3.57
N GLU A 54 30.90 -3.17 -4.78
CA GLU A 54 30.22 -2.79 -6.01
C GLU A 54 28.76 -3.26 -6.02
N MET A 55 28.51 -4.53 -5.75
CA MET A 55 27.14 -5.05 -5.71
C MET A 55 26.30 -4.42 -4.60
N MET A 56 26.90 -4.08 -3.46
CA MET A 56 26.19 -3.37 -2.40
C MET A 56 25.81 -1.95 -2.84
N ARG A 57 26.74 -1.23 -3.49
CA ARG A 57 26.44 0.09 -4.07
C ARG A 57 25.29 -0.03 -5.06
N ASP A 58 25.38 -0.92 -6.04
CA ASP A 58 24.38 -1.07 -7.09
C ASP A 58 23.01 -1.48 -6.52
N THR A 59 23.00 -2.38 -5.52
CA THR A 59 21.77 -2.77 -4.81
C THR A 59 21.16 -1.57 -4.06
N LEU A 60 21.97 -0.77 -3.36
CA LEU A 60 21.50 0.37 -2.58
C LEU A 60 21.07 1.54 -3.47
N GLU A 61 21.73 1.77 -4.60
CA GLU A 61 21.32 2.78 -5.59
C GLU A 61 19.96 2.42 -6.20
N ASN A 62 19.76 1.15 -6.57
CA ASN A 62 18.45 0.70 -7.04
C ASN A 62 17.39 0.84 -5.95
N TRP A 63 17.71 0.41 -4.72
CA TRP A 63 16.79 0.54 -3.58
C TRP A 63 16.43 1.99 -3.29
N GLN A 64 17.41 2.90 -3.28
CA GLN A 64 17.22 4.32 -3.03
C GLN A 64 16.34 4.97 -4.10
N SER A 65 16.55 4.66 -5.38
CA SER A 65 15.74 5.21 -6.48
C SER A 65 14.31 4.64 -6.51
N GLU A 66 14.16 3.32 -6.41
CA GLU A 66 12.84 2.66 -6.43
C GLU A 66 12.00 2.99 -5.19
N PHE A 67 12.59 3.03 -3.98
CA PHE A 67 11.86 3.40 -2.76
C PHE A 67 11.40 4.86 -2.80
N LEU A 68 12.26 5.78 -3.25
CA LEU A 68 11.86 7.17 -3.38
C LEU A 68 10.71 7.32 -4.37
N GLN A 69 10.77 6.61 -5.50
CA GLN A 69 9.69 6.58 -6.49
C GLN A 69 8.39 6.02 -5.90
N LEU A 70 8.42 4.85 -5.25
CA LEU A 70 7.25 4.22 -4.65
C LEU A 70 6.65 5.07 -3.53
N LEU A 71 7.49 5.66 -2.68
CA LEU A 71 7.08 6.57 -1.62
C LEU A 71 6.41 7.81 -2.20
N TRP A 72 7.00 8.41 -3.24
CA TRP A 72 6.40 9.56 -3.91
C TRP A 72 5.07 9.20 -4.58
N GLN A 73 4.99 8.06 -5.26
CA GLN A 73 3.77 7.61 -5.91
C GLN A 73 2.67 7.32 -4.88
N VAL A 74 2.90 6.41 -3.94
CA VAL A 74 1.88 6.00 -2.96
C VAL A 74 1.61 7.11 -1.96
N GLY A 75 2.66 7.65 -1.34
CA GLY A 75 2.56 8.70 -0.33
C GLY A 75 2.09 10.02 -0.91
N GLY A 76 2.62 10.43 -2.06
CA GLY A 76 2.19 11.64 -2.75
C GLY A 76 0.74 11.54 -3.25
N LEU A 77 0.32 10.42 -3.85
CA LEU A 77 -1.09 10.23 -4.23
C LEU A 77 -1.99 10.16 -3.01
N ALA A 78 -1.59 9.47 -1.93
CA ALA A 78 -2.35 9.45 -0.69
C ALA A 78 -2.50 10.84 -0.07
N PHE A 79 -1.44 11.66 -0.10
CA PHE A 79 -1.46 13.05 0.36
C PHE A 79 -2.36 13.94 -0.50
N LEU A 80 -2.28 13.81 -1.82
CA LEU A 80 -3.15 14.54 -2.75
C LEU A 80 -4.61 14.10 -2.63
N LEU A 81 -4.89 12.81 -2.40
CA LEU A 81 -6.24 12.33 -2.09
C LEU A 81 -6.71 12.87 -0.75
N PHE A 82 -5.85 12.89 0.27
CA PHE A 82 -6.20 13.41 1.58
C PHE A 82 -6.58 14.90 1.52
N LEU A 83 -5.79 15.74 0.81
CA LEU A 83 -6.07 17.17 0.65
C LEU A 83 -7.14 17.48 -0.40
N GLY A 84 -7.24 16.67 -1.44
CA GLY A 84 -8.09 16.88 -2.62
C GLY A 84 -9.42 16.13 -2.59
N SER A 85 -9.77 15.46 -1.49
CA SER A 85 -11.04 14.72 -1.36
C SER A 85 -12.23 15.43 -0.69
N PRO A 86 -12.37 16.78 -0.62
CA PRO A 86 -13.62 17.35 -0.11
C PRO A 86 -14.83 16.87 -0.93
N GLN A 87 -14.68 16.63 -2.24
CA GLN A 87 -15.75 16.10 -3.09
C GLN A 87 -16.20 14.67 -2.75
N SER A 88 -15.35 13.82 -2.17
CA SER A 88 -15.73 12.44 -1.84
C SER A 88 -16.50 12.38 -0.52
N LYS A 89 -16.17 13.23 0.44
CA LYS A 89 -16.94 13.37 1.69
C LYS A 89 -18.29 14.01 1.41
N GLU A 90 -18.28 15.18 0.76
CA GLU A 90 -19.50 15.90 0.39
C GLU A 90 -20.42 15.07 -0.51
N GLY A 91 -19.86 14.24 -1.40
CA GLY A 91 -20.61 13.32 -2.24
C GLY A 91 -21.33 12.20 -1.45
N ASN A 92 -20.67 11.64 -0.43
CA ASN A 92 -21.28 10.63 0.44
C ASN A 92 -22.35 11.25 1.34
N ASP A 93 -22.06 12.37 1.99
CA ASP A 93 -23.00 13.07 2.87
C ASP A 93 -24.27 13.47 2.10
N ARG A 94 -24.10 13.97 0.87
CA ARG A 94 -25.22 14.31 -0.01
C ARG A 94 -25.99 13.08 -0.50
N LEU A 95 -25.33 11.94 -0.68
CA LEU A 95 -26.00 10.69 -1.06
C LEU A 95 -26.82 10.14 0.11
N GLU A 96 -26.25 10.15 1.31
CA GLU A 96 -26.89 9.75 2.55
C GLU A 96 -28.13 10.60 2.83
N ALA A 97 -28.01 11.93 2.78
CA ALA A 97 -29.15 12.84 2.95
C ALA A 97 -30.29 12.58 1.94
N LYS A 98 -29.97 12.18 0.70
CA LYS A 98 -30.99 11.81 -0.29
C LYS A 98 -31.64 10.47 0.00
N VAL A 99 -30.88 9.49 0.49
CA VAL A 99 -31.41 8.17 0.87
C VAL A 99 -32.31 8.29 2.09
N ASP A 100 -31.92 9.08 3.08
CA ASP A 100 -32.73 9.37 4.26
C ASP A 100 -34.06 10.01 3.87
N GLU A 101 -34.02 11.01 2.99
CA GLU A 101 -35.23 11.68 2.51
C GLU A 101 -36.15 10.71 1.76
N LEU A 102 -35.59 9.81 0.93
CA LEU A 102 -36.37 8.77 0.27
C LEU A 102 -37.02 7.79 1.26
N LEU A 103 -36.29 7.38 2.30
CA LEU A 103 -36.81 6.47 3.34
C LEU A 103 -37.95 7.13 4.12
N ARG A 104 -37.80 8.40 4.51
CA ARG A 104 -38.85 9.18 5.16
C ARG A 104 -40.09 9.34 4.29
N HIS A 105 -39.91 9.52 2.98
CA HIS A 105 -41.02 9.71 2.04
C HIS A 105 -41.80 8.41 1.73
N LEU A 106 -41.16 7.24 1.85
CA LEU A 106 -41.79 5.94 1.61
C LEU A 106 -42.67 5.49 2.79
N ASP A 107 -42.13 5.58 4.01
CA ASP A 107 -42.81 5.22 5.26
C ASP A 107 -42.14 5.98 6.41
N GLN A 108 -42.83 6.96 6.97
CA GLN A 108 -42.22 7.89 7.93
C GLN A 108 -41.81 7.20 9.24
N GLU A 109 -42.68 6.36 9.81
CA GLU A 109 -42.38 5.67 11.09
C GLU A 109 -41.33 4.57 10.90
N ARG A 110 -41.45 3.78 9.83
CA ARG A 110 -40.51 2.68 9.59
C ARG A 110 -39.17 3.17 9.05
N GLY A 111 -39.17 4.24 8.26
CA GLY A 111 -37.97 4.87 7.71
C GLY A 111 -37.06 5.41 8.80
N GLU A 112 -37.60 6.15 9.78
CA GLU A 112 -36.81 6.65 10.91
C GLU A 112 -36.23 5.52 11.76
N ALA A 113 -37.01 4.47 12.03
CA ALA A 113 -36.52 3.32 12.78
C ALA A 113 -35.36 2.60 12.06
N ILE A 114 -35.43 2.49 10.73
CA ILE A 114 -34.37 1.86 9.91
C ILE A 114 -33.10 2.72 9.89
N ILE A 115 -33.23 4.05 9.73
CA ILE A 115 -32.07 4.96 9.75
C ILE A 115 -31.35 4.85 11.10
N HIS A 116 -32.09 4.94 12.21
CA HIS A 116 -31.52 4.84 13.55
C HIS A 116 -30.83 3.48 13.81
N GLU A 117 -31.39 2.37 13.33
CA GLU A 117 -30.77 1.05 13.45
C GLU A 117 -29.46 0.94 12.66
N ILE A 118 -29.41 1.54 11.46
CA ILE A 118 -28.22 1.57 10.62
C ILE A 118 -27.13 2.43 11.30
N ASP A 119 -27.49 3.61 11.78
CA ASP A 119 -26.56 4.51 12.47
C ASP A 119 -25.97 3.85 13.71
N ASP A 120 -26.79 3.25 14.58
CA ASP A 120 -26.31 2.56 15.78
C ASP A 120 -25.34 1.42 15.44
N ARG A 121 -25.62 0.67 14.37
CA ARG A 121 -24.79 -0.46 13.93
C ARG A 121 -23.43 0.00 13.38
N TYR A 122 -23.34 1.19 12.81
CA TYR A 122 -22.14 1.70 12.14
C TYR A 122 -21.49 2.92 12.79
N SER A 123 -22.06 3.45 13.88
CA SER A 123 -21.60 4.65 14.61
C SER A 123 -20.12 4.60 15.03
N GLY A 124 -19.55 3.40 15.21
CA GLY A 124 -18.11 3.22 15.48
C GLY A 124 -17.17 3.43 14.29
N ARG A 125 -17.67 3.77 13.09
CA ARG A 125 -16.87 4.01 11.87
C ARG A 125 -16.99 5.43 11.30
N HIS A 126 -17.79 6.31 11.89
CA HIS A 126 -17.90 7.70 11.44
C HIS A 126 -16.98 8.60 12.25
N THR A 127 -15.97 9.17 11.58
CA THR A 127 -15.08 10.21 12.14
C THR A 127 -15.47 11.62 11.71
N ASP A 128 -16.57 11.78 10.98
CA ASP A 128 -16.91 13.05 10.37
C ASP A 128 -18.15 13.63 11.06
N GLU A 129 -18.00 14.81 11.67
CA GLU A 129 -19.13 15.56 12.23
C GLU A 129 -20.02 16.06 11.09
N PRO A 130 -21.36 16.04 11.26
CA PRO A 130 -22.26 16.61 10.27
C PRO A 130 -22.05 18.13 10.23
N HIS A 131 -21.40 18.62 9.18
CA HIS A 131 -21.29 20.05 8.95
C HIS A 131 -22.66 20.60 8.57
N ALA A 132 -23.24 21.39 9.47
CA ALA A 132 -24.45 22.14 9.22
C ALA A 132 -24.21 23.14 8.09
N HIS A 133 -24.80 22.87 6.92
CA HIS A 133 -24.86 23.84 5.83
C HIS A 133 -25.99 24.84 6.13
N LEU A 134 -25.60 26.10 6.36
CA LEU A 134 -26.47 27.29 6.32
C LEU A 134 -26.65 27.78 4.89
#